data_AF-A0A7J9YZI7-F1
#
_entry.id   AF-A0A7J9YZI7-F1
#
_cell.length_a   1.000
_cell.length_b   1.000
_cell.length_c   1.000
_cell.angle_alpha   90.00
_cell.angle_beta   90.00
_cell.angle_gamma   90.00
#
_symmetry.space_group_name_H-M   'P 1'
#
loop_
_entity.id
_entity.type
_entity.pdbx_description
1 polymer ?
#
loop_
_entity_poly.entity_id
_entity_poly.type
_entity_poly.pdbx_seq_one_letter_code
_entity_poly.pdbx_strand_id
1 'polypeptide(L)'
;MAESAANAVNVSEGGLTCPRRFTTAGVHPFDEVEWELRDAVIGDPESPAFEQRGVEFPKSWSQNATNIVAQKYFRGRIGSPERERSVKQMVSRVAGTIAAWGRDGDYFASAEDADAFEAELTHILLHQKAAFNSPVWFNVGFEEHPQCSACQPYGALISTPEGMVPIGQLVEGEEIGREVYDAGGTTRIVAVKANGAKPVMRVRMRNGIYVEATPDHVVKAVDRRGEAPRWLRVDELEVGMRMHLHPHRARVGEPALVTAGGPTDGHDLDGVDCLEAMAESTRVERAEAALAGWLQADGFVGQYETGTNRSLTVE
;
A
#
# COMPACT_ATOMS: atom_id res chain seq x y z
N MET A 1 29.40 22.13 -21.95
CA MET A 1 28.53 22.74 -20.93
C MET A 1 27.20 22.01 -21.04
N ALA A 2 26.92 21.10 -20.12
CA ALA A 2 25.66 20.36 -20.10
C ALA A 2 24.60 21.28 -19.49
N GLU A 3 23.59 21.66 -20.27
CA GLU A 3 22.38 22.28 -19.74
C GLU A 3 21.78 21.36 -18.68
N SER A 4 21.55 21.88 -17.48
CA SER A 4 20.78 21.17 -16.48
C SER A 4 19.37 21.03 -17.04
N ALA A 5 18.99 19.81 -17.42
CA ALA A 5 17.59 19.49 -17.69
C ALA A 5 16.83 19.72 -16.39
N ALA A 6 16.18 20.88 -16.27
CA ALA A 6 15.24 21.12 -15.19
C ALA A 6 14.18 20.02 -15.25
N ASN A 7 14.02 19.28 -14.15
CA ASN A 7 12.90 18.37 -13.95
C ASN A 7 11.64 19.22 -13.72
N ALA A 8 11.21 19.96 -14.75
CA ALA A 8 9.99 20.75 -14.71
C ALA A 8 8.90 19.93 -15.39
N VAL A 9 7.93 19.51 -14.59
CA VAL A 9 6.63 19.08 -15.08
C VAL A 9 5.91 20.36 -15.51
N ASN A 10 5.54 20.47 -16.80
CA ASN A 10 4.83 21.65 -17.28
C ASN A 10 3.33 21.39 -17.13
N VAL A 11 2.74 21.88 -16.04
CA VAL A 11 1.28 21.95 -15.91
C VAL A 11 0.81 23.17 -16.71
N SER A 12 0.40 22.94 -17.96
CA SER A 12 -0.31 23.97 -18.73
C SER A 12 -1.77 24.05 -18.25
N GLU A 13 -2.55 25.06 -18.67
CA GLU A 13 -3.99 25.17 -18.35
C GLU A 13 -4.84 23.96 -18.80
N GLY A 14 -4.24 22.92 -19.39
CA GLY A 14 -4.89 21.71 -19.89
C GLY A 14 -4.51 20.37 -19.22
N GLY A 15 -3.68 20.33 -18.16
CA GLY A 15 -3.31 19.07 -17.47
C GLY A 15 -1.80 18.79 -17.43
N LEU A 16 -1.40 17.61 -16.95
CA LEU A 16 -0.01 17.18 -16.81
C LEU A 16 0.58 16.72 -18.14
N THR A 17 1.67 17.35 -18.59
CA THR A 17 2.51 16.81 -19.67
C THR A 17 3.52 15.81 -19.11
N CYS A 18 3.69 14.65 -19.76
CA CYS A 18 4.62 13.60 -19.34
C CYS A 18 5.70 13.36 -20.41
N PRO A 19 6.86 14.02 -20.32
CA PRO A 19 7.95 13.79 -21.26
C PRO A 19 8.55 12.40 -21.05
N ARG A 20 8.70 11.63 -22.13
CA ARG A 20 9.40 10.33 -22.10
C ARG A 20 10.88 10.53 -21.78
N ARG A 21 11.38 9.79 -20.80
CA ARG A 21 12.78 9.83 -20.32
C ARG A 21 13.47 8.50 -20.54
N PHE A 22 12.77 7.40 -20.27
CA PHE A 22 13.30 6.05 -20.39
C PHE A 22 12.70 5.25 -21.55
N THR A 23 11.57 5.70 -22.09
CA THR A 23 10.80 4.96 -23.10
C THR A 23 10.79 5.63 -24.46
N THR A 24 10.50 4.85 -25.50
CA THR A 24 10.31 5.33 -26.87
C THR A 24 8.85 5.24 -27.26
N ALA A 25 8.30 6.29 -27.88
CA ALA A 25 6.93 6.27 -28.36
C ALA A 25 6.71 5.13 -29.37
N GLY A 26 5.64 4.36 -29.19
CA GLY A 26 5.30 3.21 -30.05
C GLY A 26 6.07 1.92 -29.74
N VAL A 27 6.99 1.92 -28.78
CA VAL A 27 7.70 0.71 -28.30
C VAL A 27 7.24 0.40 -26.88
N HIS A 28 6.73 -0.81 -26.63
CA HIS A 28 6.32 -1.19 -25.29
C HIS A 28 7.55 -1.55 -24.44
N PRO A 29 7.67 -1.10 -23.17
CA PRO A 29 8.86 -1.38 -22.35
C PRO A 29 9.19 -2.88 -22.19
N PHE A 30 8.19 -3.75 -22.25
CA PHE A 30 8.39 -5.21 -22.22
C PHE A 30 9.09 -5.77 -23.45
N ASP A 31 9.05 -5.07 -24.59
CA ASP A 31 9.68 -5.49 -25.84
C ASP A 31 11.19 -5.17 -25.84
N GLU A 32 11.64 -4.34 -24.91
CA GLU A 32 13.04 -3.90 -24.78
C GLU A 32 13.87 -4.82 -23.86
N VAL A 33 13.27 -5.86 -23.28
CA VAL A 33 13.94 -6.77 -22.35
C VAL A 33 13.85 -8.23 -22.79
N GLU A 34 14.89 -8.99 -22.46
CA GLU A 34 14.87 -10.44 -22.65
C GLU A 34 14.13 -11.13 -21.50
N TRP A 35 13.24 -12.06 -21.86
CA TRP A 35 12.42 -12.83 -20.93
C TRP A 35 12.88 -14.28 -20.86
N GLU A 36 12.64 -14.93 -19.73
CA GLU A 36 12.80 -16.37 -19.59
C GLU A 36 11.78 -16.98 -18.62
N LEU A 37 11.56 -18.28 -18.80
CA LEU A 37 10.75 -19.08 -17.89
C LEU A 37 11.64 -19.67 -16.80
N ARG A 38 11.20 -19.54 -15.54
CA ARG A 38 11.85 -20.13 -14.38
C ARG A 38 10.82 -20.80 -13.48
N ASP A 39 11.29 -21.64 -12.58
CA ASP A 39 10.47 -22.19 -11.51
C ASP A 39 10.72 -21.41 -10.23
N ALA A 40 9.66 -21.01 -9.54
CA ALA A 40 9.73 -20.41 -8.22
C ALA A 40 9.56 -21.53 -7.17
N VAL A 41 10.66 -21.88 -6.50
CA VAL A 41 10.70 -22.95 -5.48
C VAL A 41 11.32 -22.39 -4.22
N ILE A 42 10.61 -22.48 -3.10
CA ILE A 42 11.05 -21.98 -1.79
C ILE A 42 11.04 -23.14 -0.79
N GLY A 43 12.15 -23.31 -0.08
CA GLY A 43 12.35 -24.41 0.87
C GLY A 43 13.10 -25.58 0.25
N ASP A 44 12.87 -26.77 0.80
CA ASP A 44 13.49 -28.01 0.31
C ASP A 44 12.95 -28.35 -1.10
N PRO A 45 13.81 -28.56 -2.11
CA PRO A 45 13.35 -28.96 -3.45
C PRO A 45 12.54 -30.27 -3.50
N GLU A 46 12.74 -31.21 -2.58
CA GLU A 46 11.97 -32.46 -2.51
C GLU A 46 10.61 -32.26 -1.83
N SER A 47 10.50 -31.27 -0.94
CA SER A 47 9.28 -30.94 -0.21
C SER A 47 9.16 -29.41 -0.03
N PRO A 48 8.86 -28.68 -1.11
CA PRO A 48 8.92 -27.23 -1.09
C PRO A 48 7.80 -26.62 -0.25
N ALA A 49 8.14 -25.58 0.51
CA ALA A 49 7.15 -24.79 1.25
C ALA A 49 6.26 -23.97 0.31
N PHE A 50 6.78 -23.60 -0.86
CA PHE A 50 6.02 -22.98 -1.94
C PHE A 50 6.62 -23.36 -3.29
N GLU A 51 5.76 -23.61 -4.27
CA GLU A 51 6.16 -23.95 -5.63
C GLU A 51 5.20 -23.32 -6.66
N GLN A 52 5.76 -22.66 -7.67
CA GLN A 52 5.06 -22.28 -8.89
C GLN A 52 6.00 -22.39 -10.09
N ARG A 53 5.72 -23.34 -10.98
CA ARG A 53 6.57 -23.66 -12.14
C ARG A 53 6.21 -22.90 -13.40
N GLY A 54 7.21 -22.64 -14.25
CA GLY A 54 7.05 -22.00 -15.55
C GLY A 54 6.50 -20.58 -15.45
N VAL A 55 7.10 -19.77 -14.57
CA VAL A 55 6.80 -18.35 -14.43
C VAL A 55 7.74 -17.50 -15.29
N GLU A 56 7.21 -16.47 -15.95
CA GLU A 56 7.93 -15.62 -16.89
C GLU A 56 8.46 -14.36 -16.19
N PHE A 57 9.78 -14.17 -16.26
CA PHE A 57 10.50 -13.06 -15.64
C PHE A 57 11.52 -12.47 -16.61
N PRO A 58 11.90 -11.18 -16.47
CA PRO A 58 13.06 -10.64 -17.18
C PRO A 58 14.32 -11.39 -16.75
N LYS A 59 15.21 -11.69 -17.69
CA LYS A 59 16.48 -12.38 -17.39
C LYS A 59 17.33 -11.65 -16.35
N SER A 60 17.24 -10.32 -16.32
CA SER A 60 17.94 -9.46 -15.36
C SER A 60 17.50 -9.63 -13.92
N TRP A 61 16.29 -10.14 -13.66
CA TRP A 61 15.79 -10.34 -12.30
C TRP A 61 16.46 -11.55 -11.67
N SER A 62 16.69 -11.52 -10.35
CA SER A 62 17.29 -12.65 -9.64
C SER A 62 16.29 -13.79 -9.39
N GLN A 63 16.79 -15.00 -9.11
CA GLN A 63 15.95 -16.11 -8.64
C GLN A 63 15.26 -15.78 -7.32
N ASN A 64 15.91 -15.01 -6.43
CA ASN A 64 15.29 -14.57 -5.19
C ASN A 64 14.10 -13.63 -5.45
N ALA A 65 14.24 -12.69 -6.38
CA ALA A 65 13.12 -11.83 -6.81
C ALA A 65 11.98 -12.66 -7.42
N THR A 66 12.33 -13.67 -8.23
CA THR A 66 11.37 -14.63 -8.82
C THR A 66 10.55 -15.33 -7.72
N ASN A 67 11.24 -15.87 -6.72
CA ASN A 67 10.62 -16.56 -5.59
C ASN A 67 9.70 -15.63 -4.79
N ILE A 68 10.18 -14.45 -4.40
CA ILE A 68 9.41 -13.47 -3.62
C ILE A 68 8.15 -13.04 -4.39
N VAL A 69 8.29 -12.71 -5.67
CA VAL A 69 7.18 -12.22 -6.50
C VAL A 69 6.14 -13.30 -6.74
N ALA A 70 6.57 -14.50 -7.11
CA ALA A 70 5.66 -15.61 -7.32
C ALA A 70 4.91 -15.98 -6.03
N GLN A 71 5.58 -15.98 -4.88
CA GLN A 71 4.93 -16.33 -3.61
C GLN A 71 4.00 -15.22 -3.12
N LYS A 72 4.48 -13.97 -3.12
CA LYS A 72 3.82 -12.87 -2.41
C LYS A 72 2.96 -12.00 -3.30
N TYR A 73 3.33 -11.76 -4.56
CA TYR A 73 2.70 -10.70 -5.36
C TYR A 73 1.82 -11.21 -6.48
N PHE A 74 2.12 -12.38 -7.06
CA PHE A 74 1.23 -13.00 -8.05
C PHE A 74 -0.15 -13.32 -7.47
N ARG A 75 -1.17 -12.78 -8.13
CA ARG A 75 -2.58 -12.92 -7.78
C ARG A 75 -3.21 -14.16 -8.43
N GLY A 76 -4.37 -14.57 -7.93
CA GLY A 76 -5.07 -15.79 -8.35
C GLY A 76 -4.65 -17.03 -7.56
N ARG A 77 -5.50 -18.06 -7.54
CA ARG A 77 -5.28 -19.28 -6.77
C ARG A 77 -4.21 -20.14 -7.44
N ILE A 78 -3.27 -20.72 -6.68
CA ILE A 78 -2.27 -21.65 -7.26
C ILE A 78 -2.98 -22.80 -7.99
N GLY A 79 -2.53 -23.08 -9.22
CA GLY A 79 -3.10 -24.10 -10.10
C GLY A 79 -4.34 -23.68 -10.88
N SER A 80 -4.86 -22.47 -10.66
CA SER A 80 -5.99 -21.92 -11.43
C SER A 80 -5.52 -21.18 -12.70
N PRO A 81 -6.34 -21.11 -13.76
CA PRO A 81 -6.04 -20.32 -14.96
C PRO A 81 -5.85 -18.83 -14.68
N GLU A 82 -6.50 -18.31 -13.65
CA GLU A 82 -6.45 -16.90 -13.24
C GLU A 82 -5.17 -16.54 -12.49
N ARG A 83 -4.32 -17.54 -12.16
CA ARG A 83 -3.03 -17.31 -11.50
C ARG A 83 -2.09 -16.54 -12.41
N GLU A 84 -1.64 -15.38 -11.95
CA GLU A 84 -0.57 -14.65 -12.59
C GLU A 84 0.69 -15.54 -12.66
N ARG A 85 1.28 -15.57 -13.86
CA ARG A 85 2.45 -16.38 -14.21
C ARG A 85 3.57 -15.53 -14.83
N SER A 86 3.36 -14.23 -15.04
CA SER A 86 4.35 -13.34 -15.62
C SER A 86 4.45 -12.03 -14.86
N VAL A 87 5.68 -11.50 -14.71
CA VAL A 87 5.89 -10.13 -14.20
C VAL A 87 5.17 -9.10 -15.07
N LYS A 88 4.98 -9.37 -16.37
CA LYS A 88 4.18 -8.51 -17.26
C LYS A 88 2.79 -8.27 -16.69
N GLN A 89 2.12 -9.32 -16.22
CA GLN A 89 0.77 -9.24 -15.67
C GLN A 89 0.75 -8.39 -14.39
N MET A 90 1.66 -8.67 -13.46
CA MET A 90 1.76 -7.93 -12.20
C MET A 90 2.06 -6.44 -12.42
N VAL A 91 3.04 -6.12 -13.28
CA VAL A 91 3.42 -4.72 -13.56
C VAL A 91 2.32 -4.00 -14.34
N SER A 92 1.73 -4.64 -15.36
CA SER A 92 0.63 -4.04 -16.13
C SER A 92 -0.58 -3.76 -15.27
N ARG A 93 -0.92 -4.67 -14.36
CA ARG A 93 -2.02 -4.49 -13.41
C ARG A 93 -1.82 -3.22 -12.58
N VAL A 94 -0.64 -3.02 -12.01
CA VAL A 94 -0.37 -1.85 -11.17
C VAL A 94 -0.22 -0.58 -12.00
N ALA A 95 0.70 -0.55 -12.96
CA ALA A 95 0.98 0.64 -13.77
C ALA A 95 -0.23 1.07 -14.60
N GLY A 96 -0.94 0.12 -15.21
CA GLY A 96 -2.13 0.36 -16.02
C GLY A 96 -3.30 0.86 -15.19
N THR A 97 -3.53 0.31 -13.99
CA THR A 97 -4.60 0.81 -13.09
C THR A 97 -4.31 2.24 -12.63
N ILE A 98 -3.07 2.52 -12.23
CA ILE A 98 -2.63 3.86 -11.85
C ILE A 98 -2.84 4.82 -13.03
N ALA A 99 -2.34 4.49 -14.22
CA ALA A 99 -2.55 5.30 -15.41
C ALA A 99 -4.04 5.49 -15.76
N ALA A 100 -4.87 4.46 -15.62
CA ALA A 100 -6.32 4.55 -15.84
C ALA A 100 -7.00 5.53 -14.89
N TRP A 101 -6.72 5.47 -13.59
CA TRP A 101 -7.18 6.48 -12.62
C TRP A 101 -6.71 7.89 -12.98
N GLY A 102 -5.48 8.02 -13.50
CA GLY A 102 -4.95 9.28 -14.01
C GLY A 102 -5.78 9.83 -15.18
N ARG A 103 -6.20 8.95 -16.11
CA ARG A 103 -7.07 9.29 -17.24
C ARG A 103 -8.48 9.64 -16.77
N ASP A 104 -9.08 8.82 -15.90
CA ASP A 104 -10.44 9.03 -15.37
C ASP A 104 -10.56 10.31 -14.54
N GLY A 105 -9.46 10.72 -13.90
CA GLY A 105 -9.35 11.96 -13.14
C GLY A 105 -8.97 13.19 -13.97
N ASP A 106 -8.90 13.09 -15.30
CA ASP A 106 -8.47 14.16 -16.21
C ASP A 106 -7.12 14.81 -15.80
N TYR A 107 -6.18 14.00 -15.27
CA TYR A 107 -4.90 14.52 -14.79
C TYR A 107 -3.92 14.86 -15.92
N PHE A 108 -4.05 14.24 -17.09
CA PHE A 108 -3.09 14.37 -18.19
C PHE A 108 -3.51 15.44 -19.21
N ALA A 109 -2.53 16.15 -19.77
CA ALA A 109 -2.78 17.17 -20.79
C ALA A 109 -3.25 16.58 -22.13
N SER A 110 -2.90 15.33 -22.40
CA SER A 110 -3.28 14.61 -23.60
C SER A 110 -3.33 13.09 -23.36
N ALA A 111 -3.92 12.35 -24.30
CA ALA A 111 -3.83 10.89 -24.30
C ALA A 111 -2.39 10.40 -24.47
N GLU A 112 -1.57 11.12 -25.27
CA GLU A 112 -0.16 10.78 -25.43
C GLU A 112 0.63 10.93 -24.13
N ASP A 113 0.28 11.91 -23.28
CA ASP A 113 0.90 12.09 -21.96
C ASP A 113 0.51 10.97 -20.99
N ALA A 114 -0.74 10.50 -21.04
CA ALA A 114 -1.17 9.35 -20.25
C ALA A 114 -0.43 8.07 -20.67
N ASP A 115 -0.29 7.84 -21.97
CA ASP A 115 0.44 6.68 -22.52
C ASP A 115 1.96 6.78 -22.28
N ALA A 116 2.50 8.00 -22.25
CA ALA A 116 3.88 8.24 -21.83
C ALA A 116 4.07 7.91 -20.35
N PHE A 117 3.17 8.39 -19.49
CA PHE A 117 3.20 8.09 -18.06
C PHE A 117 3.15 6.59 -17.77
N GLU A 118 2.21 5.86 -18.38
CA GLU A 118 2.06 4.42 -18.19
C GLU A 118 3.32 3.64 -18.62
N ALA A 119 3.90 4.03 -19.76
CA ALA A 119 5.11 3.42 -20.27
C ALA A 119 6.33 3.73 -19.37
N GLU A 120 6.51 4.97 -18.94
CA GLU A 120 7.60 5.37 -18.04
C GLU A 120 7.49 4.64 -16.70
N LEU A 121 6.29 4.57 -16.11
CA LEU A 121 6.06 3.84 -14.86
C LEU A 121 6.35 2.34 -15.05
N THR A 122 5.87 1.74 -16.14
CA THR A 122 6.16 0.34 -16.48
C THR A 122 7.66 0.10 -16.59
N HIS A 123 8.40 0.98 -17.28
CA HIS A 123 9.86 0.88 -17.40
C HIS A 123 10.52 0.97 -16.02
N ILE A 124 10.14 1.95 -15.20
CA ILE A 124 10.71 2.16 -13.87
C ILE A 124 10.56 0.91 -12.99
N LEU A 125 9.37 0.31 -12.99
CA LEU A 125 9.06 -0.91 -12.22
C LEU A 125 9.79 -2.14 -12.80
N LEU A 126 9.77 -2.31 -14.12
CA LEU A 126 10.38 -3.43 -14.83
C LEU A 126 11.91 -3.48 -14.62
N HIS A 127 12.55 -2.33 -14.67
CA HIS A 127 14.00 -2.21 -14.49
C HIS A 127 14.42 -2.07 -13.03
N GLN A 128 13.48 -2.24 -12.08
CA GLN A 128 13.72 -2.06 -10.65
C GLN A 128 14.44 -0.74 -10.36
N LYS A 129 14.09 0.32 -11.10
CA LYS A 129 14.55 1.68 -10.80
C LYS A 129 13.79 2.18 -9.60
N ALA A 130 12.50 1.82 -9.51
CA ALA A 130 11.71 1.95 -8.30
C ALA A 130 10.73 0.80 -8.08
N ALA A 131 10.15 0.75 -6.87
CA ALA A 131 9.13 -0.23 -6.51
C ALA A 131 8.16 0.35 -5.48
N PHE A 132 6.87 0.07 -5.68
CA PHE A 132 5.81 0.39 -4.72
C PHE A 132 5.91 -0.41 -3.42
N ASN A 133 5.25 0.08 -2.37
CA ASN A 133 5.04 -0.69 -1.15
C ASN A 133 4.22 -1.98 -1.41
N SER A 134 4.26 -2.92 -0.45
CA SER A 134 3.54 -4.19 -0.60
C SER A 134 2.02 -4.04 -0.75
N PRO A 135 1.29 -3.20 0.03
CA PRO A 135 -0.14 -2.96 -0.18
C PRO A 135 -0.52 -2.58 -1.61
N VAL A 136 0.24 -1.71 -2.28
CA VAL A 136 0.01 -1.35 -3.68
C VAL A 136 0.11 -2.59 -4.57
N TRP A 137 1.18 -3.39 -4.44
CA TRP A 137 1.33 -4.63 -5.21
C TRP A 137 0.22 -5.64 -4.96
N PHE A 138 -0.31 -5.68 -3.72
CA PHE A 138 -1.37 -6.60 -3.33
C PHE A 138 -2.74 -6.21 -3.86
N ASN A 139 -3.06 -4.91 -3.84
CA ASN A 139 -4.43 -4.45 -3.97
C ASN A 139 -4.72 -3.76 -5.31
N VAL A 140 -3.80 -2.94 -5.81
CA VAL A 140 -4.06 -2.08 -6.99
C VAL A 140 -4.33 -2.92 -8.24
N GLY A 141 -5.48 -2.70 -8.87
CA GLY A 141 -5.90 -3.44 -10.06
C GLY A 141 -6.35 -4.88 -9.80
N PHE A 142 -6.45 -5.29 -8.52
CA PHE A 142 -6.99 -6.59 -8.11
C PHE A 142 -8.27 -6.43 -7.30
N GLU A 143 -8.24 -5.58 -6.28
CA GLU A 143 -9.42 -5.21 -5.49
C GLU A 143 -10.18 -4.05 -6.16
N GLU A 144 -11.51 -4.06 -6.10
CA GLU A 144 -12.35 -2.98 -6.65
C GLU A 144 -12.08 -1.62 -5.98
N HIS A 145 -11.81 -1.65 -4.66
CA HIS A 145 -11.48 -0.47 -3.85
C HIS A 145 -10.16 -0.72 -3.10
N PRO A 146 -9.00 -0.60 -3.79
CA PRO A 146 -7.72 -1.01 -3.23
C PRO A 146 -7.24 -0.07 -2.13
N GLN A 147 -6.81 -0.64 -1.01
CA GLN A 147 -6.28 0.10 0.13
C GLN A 147 -4.75 0.14 0.06
N CYS A 148 -4.16 1.28 -0.28
CA CYS A 148 -2.73 1.39 -0.58
C CYS A 148 -1.85 1.82 0.59
N SER A 149 -2.41 2.45 1.64
CA SER A 149 -1.57 3.06 2.70
C SER A 149 -2.20 3.18 4.09
N ALA A 150 -3.34 2.53 4.32
CA ALA A 150 -4.09 2.72 5.55
C ALA A 150 -3.40 2.22 6.81
N CYS A 151 -3.45 3.03 7.86
CA CYS A 151 -2.74 2.79 9.11
C CYS A 151 -3.64 2.95 10.32
N GLN A 152 -3.25 2.31 11.41
CA GLN A 152 -3.78 2.55 12.74
C GLN A 152 -2.64 3.09 13.63
N PRO A 153 -2.92 3.90 14.66
CA PRO A 153 -1.88 4.36 15.58
C PRO A 153 -1.28 3.18 16.35
N TYR A 154 -0.08 3.37 16.88
CA TYR A 154 0.67 2.35 17.63
C TYR A 154 -0.19 1.59 18.67
N GLY A 155 -1.00 2.33 19.43
CA GLY A 155 -1.84 1.79 20.50
C GLY A 155 -3.11 1.08 20.04
N ALA A 156 -3.41 1.04 18.74
CA ALA A 156 -4.61 0.38 18.25
C ALA A 156 -4.56 -1.12 18.55
N LEU A 157 -5.61 -1.63 19.17
CA LEU A 157 -5.65 -3.00 19.66
C LEU A 157 -6.08 -3.96 18.56
N ILE A 158 -5.23 -4.95 18.28
CA ILE A 158 -5.50 -6.08 17.40
C ILE A 158 -5.96 -7.26 18.24
N SER A 159 -7.07 -7.88 17.82
CA SER A 159 -7.60 -9.06 18.49
C SER A 159 -6.81 -10.29 18.07
N THR A 160 -6.16 -10.94 19.02
CA THR A 160 -5.46 -12.22 18.84
C THR A 160 -6.12 -13.31 19.70
N PRO A 161 -5.88 -14.60 19.42
CA PRO A 161 -6.38 -15.68 20.27
C PRO A 161 -5.96 -15.58 21.74
N GLU A 162 -4.81 -14.96 22.03
CA GLU A 162 -4.26 -14.78 23.38
C GLU A 162 -4.74 -13.49 24.07
N GLY A 163 -5.39 -12.57 23.34
CA GLY A 163 -5.88 -11.31 23.88
C GLY A 163 -5.75 -10.14 22.91
N MET A 164 -6.00 -8.94 23.40
CA MET A 164 -5.80 -7.71 22.62
C MET A 164 -4.33 -7.29 22.72
N VAL A 165 -3.70 -7.05 21.57
CA VAL A 165 -2.30 -6.60 21.51
C VAL A 165 -2.21 -5.31 20.69
N PRO A 166 -1.50 -4.28 21.17
CA PRO A 166 -1.25 -3.09 20.37
C PRO A 166 -0.55 -3.44 19.05
N ILE A 167 -1.06 -2.93 17.93
CA ILE A 167 -0.49 -3.17 16.60
C ILE A 167 0.99 -2.77 16.54
N GLY A 168 1.37 -1.71 17.27
CA GLY A 168 2.76 -1.27 17.37
C GLY A 168 3.72 -2.34 17.87
N GLN A 169 3.29 -3.14 18.86
CA GLN A 169 4.11 -4.25 19.38
C GLN A 169 4.27 -5.38 18.36
N LEU A 170 3.19 -5.69 17.62
CA LEU A 170 3.24 -6.68 16.54
C LEU A 170 4.22 -6.25 15.44
N VAL A 171 4.23 -4.95 15.13
CA VAL A 171 5.09 -4.37 14.10
C VAL A 171 6.55 -4.33 14.54
N GLU A 172 6.84 -3.85 15.75
CA GLU A 172 8.20 -3.82 16.30
C GLU A 172 8.79 -5.21 16.51
N GLY A 173 7.94 -6.19 16.86
CA GLY A 173 8.34 -7.58 17.06
C GLY A 173 8.46 -8.40 15.77
N GLU A 174 8.19 -7.82 14.59
CA GLU A 174 8.14 -8.53 13.31
C GLU A 174 7.35 -9.86 13.37
N GLU A 175 6.17 -9.86 14.03
CA GLU A 175 5.44 -11.08 14.39
C GLU A 175 4.69 -11.75 13.21
N ILE A 176 5.38 -11.92 12.07
CA ILE A 176 4.91 -12.65 10.90
C ILE A 176 4.64 -14.10 11.30
N GLY A 177 3.46 -14.60 10.92
CA GLY A 177 2.97 -15.94 11.23
C GLY A 177 2.09 -16.00 12.48
N ARG A 178 2.07 -14.95 13.32
CA ARG A 178 1.19 -14.89 14.50
C ARG A 178 -0.28 -14.96 14.10
N GLU A 179 -1.07 -15.66 14.89
CA GLU A 179 -2.51 -15.74 14.71
C GLU A 179 -3.22 -14.46 15.19
N VAL A 180 -4.11 -13.93 14.35
CA VAL A 180 -4.99 -12.80 14.64
C VAL A 180 -6.40 -13.14 14.19
N TYR A 181 -7.41 -12.44 14.71
CA TYR A 181 -8.79 -12.64 14.27
C TYR A 181 -9.14 -11.82 13.03
N ASP A 182 -9.86 -12.43 12.10
CA ASP A 182 -10.58 -11.78 11.01
C ASP A 182 -12.07 -12.13 11.05
N ALA A 183 -12.86 -11.65 10.08
CA ALA A 183 -14.30 -11.91 10.04
C ALA A 183 -14.69 -13.40 9.98
N GLY A 184 -13.78 -14.29 9.54
CA GLY A 184 -13.99 -15.73 9.38
C GLY A 184 -13.44 -16.59 10.52
N GLY A 185 -12.67 -16.03 11.46
CA GLY A 185 -12.02 -16.79 12.53
C GLY A 185 -10.59 -16.33 12.72
N THR A 186 -9.64 -17.25 12.77
CA THR A 186 -8.21 -16.91 12.86
C THR A 186 -7.56 -16.90 11.48
N THR A 187 -6.68 -15.92 11.29
CA THR A 187 -5.76 -15.80 10.15
C THR A 187 -4.36 -15.53 10.67
N ARG A 188 -3.36 -15.45 9.78
CA ARG A 188 -1.96 -15.21 10.15
C ARG A 188 -1.45 -13.88 9.61
N ILE A 189 -0.65 -13.19 10.41
CA ILE A 189 0.09 -12.00 9.97
C ILE A 189 1.06 -12.43 8.86
N VAL A 190 0.93 -11.86 7.67
CA VAL A 190 1.82 -12.16 6.54
C VAL A 190 2.93 -11.12 6.36
N ALA A 191 2.73 -9.94 6.92
CA ALA A 191 3.66 -8.82 6.91
C ALA A 191 3.28 -7.83 8.02
N VAL A 192 4.26 -7.07 8.49
CA VAL A 192 4.06 -5.92 9.37
C VAL A 192 4.74 -4.70 8.75
N LYS A 193 4.25 -3.50 9.07
CA LYS A 193 4.78 -2.27 8.49
C LYS A 193 4.61 -1.09 9.44
N ALA A 194 5.70 -0.35 9.66
CA ALA A 194 5.69 0.97 10.27
C ALA A 194 5.67 2.04 9.17
N ASN A 195 4.65 2.89 9.17
CA ASN A 195 4.42 3.90 8.12
C ASN A 195 4.65 5.34 8.62
N GLY A 196 5.48 5.52 9.65
CA GLY A 196 5.79 6.83 10.21
C GLY A 196 4.62 7.49 10.93
N ALA A 197 4.61 8.83 10.94
CA ALA A 197 3.60 9.64 11.61
C ALA A 197 2.61 10.20 10.59
N LYS A 198 1.32 10.03 10.85
CA LYS A 198 0.22 10.51 10.00
C LYS A 198 -0.92 11.06 10.85
N PRO A 199 -1.74 11.99 10.31
CA PRO A 199 -3.00 12.36 10.95
C PRO A 199 -3.91 11.13 11.11
N VAL A 200 -4.51 11.01 12.29
CA VAL A 200 -5.49 9.94 12.59
C VAL A 200 -6.81 10.55 13.02
N MET A 201 -7.91 9.93 12.60
CA MET A 201 -9.26 10.26 13.02
C MET A 201 -9.73 9.26 14.07
N ARG A 202 -10.39 9.75 15.13
CA ARG A 202 -11.05 8.90 16.13
C ARG A 202 -12.55 8.83 15.85
N VAL A 203 -13.02 7.66 15.44
CA VAL A 203 -14.44 7.38 15.23
C VAL A 203 -15.02 6.77 16.50
N ARG A 204 -15.81 7.53 17.26
CA ARG A 204 -16.43 7.06 18.51
C ARG A 204 -17.84 6.52 18.27
N MET A 205 -18.03 5.25 18.59
CA MET A 205 -19.33 4.58 18.56
C MET A 205 -20.18 4.98 19.79
N ARG A 206 -21.51 4.86 19.66
CA ARG A 206 -22.45 5.19 20.75
C ARG A 206 -22.21 4.39 22.03
N ASN A 207 -21.69 3.17 21.92
CA ASN A 207 -21.38 2.29 23.06
C ASN A 207 -20.02 2.61 23.72
N GLY A 208 -19.34 3.70 23.32
CA GLY A 208 -18.06 4.11 23.88
C GLY A 208 -16.83 3.46 23.25
N ILE A 209 -17.02 2.42 22.43
CA ILE A 209 -15.94 1.85 21.60
C ILE A 209 -15.51 2.89 20.59
N TYR A 210 -14.22 2.94 20.28
CA TYR A 210 -13.72 3.80 19.22
C TYR A 210 -12.76 3.02 18.32
N VAL A 211 -12.61 3.51 17.10
CA VAL A 211 -11.53 3.13 16.19
C VAL A 211 -10.73 4.38 15.87
N GLU A 212 -9.41 4.25 15.90
CA GLU A 212 -8.49 5.28 15.44
C GLU A 212 -7.75 4.76 14.21
N ALA A 213 -7.77 5.55 13.15
CA ALA A 213 -7.10 5.19 11.91
C ALA A 213 -6.87 6.42 11.03
N THR A 214 -6.09 6.27 9.98
CA THR A 214 -5.93 7.30 8.94
C THR A 214 -7.26 7.54 8.19
N PRO A 215 -7.48 8.73 7.60
CA PRO A 215 -8.72 9.06 6.89
C PRO A 215 -9.13 8.05 5.80
N ASP A 216 -8.14 7.53 5.06
CA ASP A 216 -8.28 6.54 3.99
C ASP A 216 -8.46 5.10 4.49
N HIS A 217 -8.38 4.86 5.81
CA HIS A 217 -8.58 3.53 6.36
C HIS A 217 -10.03 3.08 6.17
N VAL A 218 -10.23 1.91 5.57
CA VAL A 218 -11.59 1.39 5.37
C VAL A 218 -12.06 0.62 6.59
N VAL A 219 -13.30 0.89 6.99
CA VAL A 219 -14.04 0.12 7.98
C VAL A 219 -15.31 -0.44 7.36
N LYS A 220 -15.79 -1.56 7.89
CA LYS A 220 -17.03 -2.16 7.42
C LYS A 220 -18.20 -1.47 8.10
N ALA A 221 -19.01 -0.73 7.33
CA ALA A 221 -20.10 0.06 7.86
C ALA A 221 -21.37 -0.02 7.01
N VAL A 222 -22.48 0.41 7.61
CA VAL A 222 -23.82 0.46 7.03
C VAL A 222 -24.36 1.87 7.24
N ASP A 223 -24.83 2.50 6.17
CA ASP A 223 -25.49 3.80 6.23
C ASP A 223 -26.90 3.65 6.84
N ARG A 224 -27.79 2.88 6.17
CA ARG A 224 -29.17 2.70 6.65
C ARG A 224 -29.47 1.28 7.12
N ARG A 225 -30.33 1.19 8.13
CA ARG A 225 -30.80 -0.09 8.65
C ARG A 225 -31.50 -0.90 7.54
N GLY A 226 -30.97 -2.08 7.24
CA GLY A 226 -31.49 -2.98 6.21
C GLY A 226 -30.62 -3.05 4.95
N GLU A 227 -29.63 -2.17 4.81
CA GLU A 227 -28.64 -2.23 3.74
C GLU A 227 -27.52 -3.23 4.07
N ALA A 228 -26.88 -3.75 3.02
CA ALA A 228 -25.72 -4.61 3.16
C ALA A 228 -24.50 -3.79 3.63
N PRO A 229 -23.66 -4.33 4.54
CA PRO A 229 -22.43 -3.65 4.96
C PRO A 229 -21.44 -3.56 3.81
N ARG A 230 -20.84 -2.38 3.64
CA ARG A 230 -19.79 -2.09 2.66
C ARG A 230 -18.54 -1.55 3.33
N TRP A 231 -17.43 -1.60 2.61
CA TRP A 231 -16.20 -0.93 3.02
C TRP A 231 -16.33 0.57 2.76
N LEU A 232 -16.11 1.38 3.79
CA LEU A 232 -16.14 2.84 3.74
C LEU A 232 -14.86 3.40 4.33
N ARG A 233 -14.31 4.46 3.74
CA ARG A 233 -13.21 5.18 4.36
C ARG A 233 -13.66 5.80 5.67
N VAL A 234 -12.73 5.98 6.60
CA VAL A 234 -13.01 6.60 7.90
C VAL A 234 -13.48 8.05 7.73
N ASP A 235 -12.98 8.77 6.73
CA ASP A 235 -13.42 10.14 6.42
C ASP A 235 -14.77 10.24 5.69
N GLU A 236 -15.31 9.13 5.21
CA GLU A 236 -16.66 9.05 4.62
C GLU A 236 -17.74 8.72 5.66
N LEU A 237 -17.36 8.46 6.92
CA LEU A 237 -18.30 8.09 7.96
C LEU A 237 -19.07 9.31 8.48
N GLU A 238 -20.39 9.19 8.50
CA GLU A 238 -21.27 10.20 9.07
C GLU A 238 -21.89 9.75 10.41
N VAL A 239 -22.24 10.73 11.25
CA VAL A 239 -22.94 10.47 12.51
C VAL A 239 -24.30 9.84 12.22
N GLY A 240 -24.50 8.61 12.69
CA GLY A 240 -25.72 7.83 12.47
C GLY A 240 -25.47 6.51 11.77
N MET A 241 -24.36 6.40 11.03
CA MET A 241 -23.90 5.15 10.43
C MET A 241 -23.57 4.11 11.51
N ARG A 242 -23.58 2.83 11.10
CA ARG A 242 -23.30 1.68 11.99
C ARG A 242 -22.08 0.93 11.49
N MET A 243 -21.08 0.78 12.34
CA MET A 243 -19.91 -0.03 12.05
C MET A 243 -20.15 -1.48 12.46
N HIS A 244 -19.72 -2.43 11.63
CA HIS A 244 -19.80 -3.85 11.92
C HIS A 244 -18.64 -4.25 12.82
N LEU A 245 -18.95 -4.81 13.99
CA LEU A 245 -17.97 -5.38 14.89
C LEU A 245 -18.06 -6.90 14.81
N HIS A 246 -16.92 -7.56 14.63
CA HIS A 246 -16.78 -9.01 14.70
C HIS A 246 -16.17 -9.38 16.06
N PRO A 247 -17.00 -9.66 17.10
CA PRO A 247 -16.49 -10.02 18.40
C PRO A 247 -16.00 -11.48 18.40
N HIS A 248 -14.72 -11.69 18.67
CA HIS A 248 -14.14 -13.02 18.86
C HIS A 248 -13.88 -13.27 20.36
N ARG A 249 -14.13 -14.50 20.82
CA ARG A 249 -13.80 -14.92 22.19
C ARG A 249 -12.35 -15.42 22.20
N ALA A 250 -11.48 -14.75 22.97
CA ALA A 250 -10.10 -15.19 23.19
C ALA A 250 -10.06 -16.62 23.77
N ARG A 251 -9.02 -17.38 23.43
CA ARG A 251 -8.67 -18.62 24.13
C ARG A 251 -8.00 -18.21 25.44
N VAL A 252 -8.68 -18.43 26.56
CA VAL A 252 -8.14 -18.09 27.88
C VAL A 252 -6.98 -19.04 28.21
N GLY A 253 -5.74 -18.59 28.04
CA GLY A 253 -4.59 -19.07 28.82
C GLY A 253 -4.66 -18.50 30.25
N GLU A 254 -3.98 -19.16 31.20
CA GLU A 254 -4.14 -18.92 32.66
C GLU A 254 -4.28 -17.43 33.05
N PRO A 255 -5.21 -17.10 33.98
CA PRO A 255 -5.57 -15.72 34.28
C PRO A 255 -4.43 -14.98 34.98
N ALA A 256 -3.79 -14.04 34.28
CA ALA A 256 -2.92 -13.06 34.90
C ALA A 256 -3.79 -11.96 35.56
N LEU A 257 -3.91 -12.01 36.88
CA LEU A 257 -4.48 -10.92 37.68
C LEU A 257 -3.54 -9.70 37.62
N VAL A 258 -3.99 -8.60 37.02
CA VAL A 258 -3.34 -7.29 37.14
C VAL A 258 -4.23 -6.38 37.99
N THR A 259 -3.69 -5.85 39.07
CA THR A 259 -4.35 -4.90 39.97
C THR A 259 -4.59 -3.56 39.28
N ALA A 260 -5.81 -3.02 39.45
CA ALA A 260 -6.15 -1.67 38.98
C ALA A 260 -5.60 -0.60 39.93
N GLY A 261 -4.82 0.35 39.38
CA GLY A 261 -4.28 1.54 40.07
C GLY A 261 -2.75 1.62 40.05
N GLY A 262 -2.21 2.46 39.16
CA GLY A 262 -0.79 2.86 39.09
C GLY A 262 -0.67 4.26 38.48
N PRO A 263 0.37 5.05 38.83
CA PRO A 263 0.25 6.47 39.14
C PRO A 263 0.08 7.41 37.93
N THR A 264 -0.66 8.48 38.15
CA THR A 264 -0.73 9.68 37.31
C THR A 264 0.36 10.66 37.75
N ASP A 265 1.45 10.75 37.01
CA ASP A 265 2.38 11.87 37.13
C ASP A 265 2.14 12.82 35.98
N GLY A 266 1.65 14.00 36.35
CA GLY A 266 1.35 15.10 35.45
C GLY A 266 2.62 15.72 34.89
N HIS A 267 2.57 16.03 33.60
CA HIS A 267 3.41 17.04 33.00
C HIS A 267 2.53 17.99 32.19
N ASP A 268 2.76 19.27 32.45
CA ASP A 268 2.04 20.45 31.98
C ASP A 268 1.92 20.50 30.45
N LEU A 269 0.72 20.83 29.98
CA LEU A 269 0.44 21.22 28.60
C LEU A 269 0.33 22.75 28.55
N ASP A 270 1.46 23.44 28.40
CA ASP A 270 1.47 24.85 28.03
C ASP A 270 2.55 25.10 26.97
N GLY A 271 2.12 25.58 25.80
CA GLY A 271 3.00 26.00 24.71
C GLY A 271 2.49 25.65 23.31
N VAL A 272 1.33 26.18 22.92
CA VAL A 272 0.92 26.21 21.50
C VAL A 272 1.13 27.62 20.99
N ASP A 273 2.28 27.87 20.37
CA ASP A 273 2.47 29.09 19.58
C ASP A 273 1.73 28.92 18.25
N CYS A 274 0.85 29.87 17.97
CA CYS A 274 0.10 29.99 16.73
C CYS A 274 1.05 30.51 15.64
N LEU A 275 1.24 29.75 14.56
CA LEU A 275 1.87 30.26 13.34
C LEU A 275 0.79 30.79 12.40
N GLU A 276 0.87 32.09 12.12
CA GLU A 276 0.03 32.82 11.17
C GLU A 276 0.30 32.43 9.71
N ALA A 277 -0.80 32.51 8.95
CA ALA A 277 -0.94 32.76 7.51
C ALA A 277 0.25 32.49 6.58
N MET A 278 0.09 31.50 5.70
CA MET A 278 0.86 31.40 4.45
C MET A 278 -0.04 31.56 3.22
N ALA A 279 0.53 32.27 2.25
CA ALA A 279 -0.10 32.90 1.12
C ALA A 279 -0.64 31.94 0.05
N GLU A 280 -1.47 32.53 -0.80
CA GLU A 280 -2.16 31.97 -1.96
C GLU A 280 -1.18 31.34 -2.96
N SER A 281 -1.07 30.01 -2.93
CA SER A 281 -0.23 29.22 -3.83
C SER A 281 -1.07 28.50 -4.90
N THR A 282 -0.57 28.53 -6.13
CA THR A 282 -1.27 28.29 -7.40
C THR A 282 -1.66 26.83 -7.65
N ARG A 283 -2.69 26.63 -8.48
CA ARG A 283 -3.31 25.34 -8.88
C ARG A 283 -2.31 24.26 -9.36
N VAL A 284 -1.14 24.66 -9.86
CA VAL A 284 -0.04 23.81 -10.35
C VAL A 284 0.63 23.03 -9.23
N GLU A 285 1.00 23.69 -8.13
CA GLU A 285 1.62 23.05 -6.97
C GLU A 285 0.67 22.04 -6.31
N ARG A 286 -0.65 22.27 -6.41
CA ARG A 286 -1.65 21.33 -5.92
C ARG A 286 -1.81 20.11 -6.84
N ALA A 287 -1.68 20.25 -8.16
CA ALA A 287 -1.76 19.13 -9.09
C ALA A 287 -0.49 18.28 -9.09
N GLU A 288 0.68 18.92 -8.96
CA GLU A 288 1.96 18.22 -8.78
C GLU A 288 2.06 17.60 -7.38
N ALA A 289 1.64 18.27 -6.32
CA ALA A 289 1.54 17.67 -4.99
C ALA A 289 0.41 16.63 -4.90
N ALA A 290 -0.65 16.72 -5.71
CA ALA A 290 -1.67 15.69 -5.81
C ALA A 290 -1.17 14.48 -6.58
N LEU A 291 -0.46 14.64 -7.71
CA LEU A 291 0.13 13.54 -8.47
C LEU A 291 1.31 12.92 -7.74
N ALA A 292 2.20 13.74 -7.17
CA ALA A 292 3.27 13.28 -6.30
C ALA A 292 2.65 12.62 -5.07
N GLY A 293 1.71 13.23 -4.37
CA GLY A 293 1.00 12.64 -3.21
C GLY A 293 0.14 11.41 -3.54
N TRP A 294 -0.30 11.26 -4.79
CA TRP A 294 -1.05 10.09 -5.28
C TRP A 294 -0.12 8.96 -5.75
N LEU A 295 1.04 9.28 -6.35
CA LEU A 295 2.16 8.35 -6.57
C LEU A 295 2.85 7.97 -5.25
N GLN A 296 2.85 8.88 -4.27
CA GLN A 296 3.46 8.85 -2.94
C GLN A 296 2.37 8.60 -1.90
N ALA A 297 1.48 7.65 -2.17
CA ALA A 297 0.37 7.33 -1.28
C ALA A 297 0.83 7.03 0.16
N ASP A 298 2.12 6.71 0.42
CA ASP A 298 2.87 7.04 1.65
C ASP A 298 4.37 6.66 1.57
N GLY A 299 5.12 7.39 0.74
CA GLY A 299 6.42 6.95 0.18
C GLY A 299 7.72 7.37 0.83
N PHE A 300 8.54 6.40 1.30
CA PHE A 300 9.98 6.56 1.53
C PHE A 300 10.77 6.40 0.22
N VAL A 301 11.69 7.34 -0.04
CA VAL A 301 12.67 7.29 -1.12
C VAL A 301 14.06 7.08 -0.52
N GLY A 302 14.63 5.89 -0.70
CA GLY A 302 15.97 5.57 -0.22
C GLY A 302 16.77 4.77 -1.23
N GLN A 303 18.05 5.09 -1.34
CA GLN A 303 19.05 4.32 -2.07
C GLN A 303 20.07 3.81 -1.04
N TYR A 304 20.15 2.50 -0.83
CA TYR A 304 21.10 1.94 0.12
C TYR A 304 22.51 1.89 -0.52
N GLU A 305 23.50 2.50 0.13
CA GLU A 305 24.90 2.48 -0.33
C GLU A 305 25.53 1.08 -0.26
N THR A 306 24.99 0.21 0.61
CA THR A 306 25.43 -1.18 0.80
C THR A 306 24.23 -2.13 0.90
N GLY A 307 24.34 -3.36 0.38
CA GLY A 307 23.26 -4.36 0.31
C GLY A 307 22.90 -4.79 -1.11
N THR A 308 21.94 -5.71 -1.25
CA THR A 308 21.48 -6.25 -2.54
C THR A 308 20.45 -5.36 -3.25
N ASN A 309 19.88 -4.37 -2.56
CA ASN A 309 18.88 -3.47 -3.10
C ASN A 309 19.50 -2.09 -3.45
N ARG A 310 19.74 -1.86 -4.75
CA ARG A 310 20.18 -0.56 -5.30
C ARG A 310 19.04 0.25 -5.93
N SER A 311 17.80 -0.25 -5.85
CA SER A 311 16.62 0.42 -6.41
C SER A 311 16.16 1.57 -5.52
N LEU A 312 15.62 2.62 -6.14
CA LEU A 312 14.95 3.71 -5.43
C LEU A 312 13.57 3.20 -5.00
N THR A 313 13.41 2.74 -3.76
CA THR A 313 12.05 2.33 -3.32
C THR A 313 11.13 3.56 -3.35
N VAL A 314 9.90 3.41 -3.85
CA VAL A 314 8.88 4.49 -3.91
C VAL A 314 7.70 3.94 -3.14
N GLU A 315 7.62 4.16 -1.83
CA GLU A 315 6.52 3.60 -1.02
C GLU A 315 5.15 4.26 -1.28
#